data_AF-A0A2N5ADM6-F1
#
_entry.id   AF-A0A2N5ADM6-F1
#
_cell.length_a   1.000
_cell.length_b   1.000
_cell.length_c   1.000
_cell.angle_alpha   90.00
_cell.angle_beta   90.00
_cell.angle_gamma   90.00
#
_symmetry.space_group_name_H-M   'P 1'
#
loop_
_entity.id
_entity.type
_entity.pdbx_description
1 polymer ?
#
loop_
_entity_poly.entity_id
_entity_poly.type
_entity_poly.pdbx_seq_one_letter_code
_entity_poly.pdbx_strand_id
1 'polypeptide(L)'
;DLAWKQWKLLPGAEHFSGSLNGSVEHGELRARMTQALMPYTGVFRAPLEIAAGEATLSWVKNDKGFMLDGRDIDVQATGVRARGGFRYLQPQGDDPWLGILAGISTNDGGQAWRYFPENLMGKALVDYLSGAIKAGQARDATLVYGGNPHLFPYPHNEGQFQVYVPLKNATFAFQPDWPALTGLNIDLNFINNGLWMRADKAMLGNVTASNLDAAIPDYTAEKLLIDADIKGPGKEVGPYFNTTPLKETLGAALDSLQLDGDVSARLHLNIPLDGEMTTAKGDVRLQNNSLFIKPLDTTLQNLSGNFSFVNGDLNSETLSATWFHQPLNLNFSTREGEKAFLVDVGMNANWQPSHTGLLPKAVNESLSGSVPWEGKVAIELPYHGNASYKVDINGDLKNVSSHLPSPVNKPAGEPMPIKINVAGGLSSFDLTGSVGAKNHINSRWLLNHKLTLDRAILTSDSKGLSPLPDQPGVELNLPPMDGAQWLALFQNGAANEVSSTILFPQRIVLRTPSLALAGQQWNNVSLMSQPVAGGSQVEAQGR
;
A
#
# COMPACT_ATOMS: atom_id res chain seq x y z
N ASP A 1 -11.94 15.79 -59.51
CA ASP A 1 -11.54 15.95 -58.10
C ASP A 1 -11.43 17.41 -57.75
N LEU A 2 -12.01 17.78 -56.61
CA LEU A 2 -11.99 19.10 -56.02
C LEU A 2 -11.02 19.11 -54.83
N ALA A 3 -10.38 20.25 -54.60
CA ALA A 3 -9.57 20.49 -53.42
C ALA A 3 -9.75 21.94 -52.96
N TRP A 4 -9.70 22.15 -51.65
CA TRP A 4 -9.76 23.49 -51.06
C TRP A 4 -8.93 23.56 -49.78
N LYS A 5 -8.41 24.76 -49.51
CA LYS A 5 -7.76 25.06 -48.23
C LYS A 5 -8.80 25.29 -47.16
N GLN A 6 -8.45 24.97 -45.91
CA GLN A 6 -9.29 25.28 -44.76
C GLN A 6 -9.75 26.74 -44.80
N TRP A 7 -11.04 26.96 -44.54
CA TRP A 7 -11.63 28.28 -44.48
C TRP A 7 -12.48 28.41 -43.23
N LYS A 8 -12.03 29.22 -42.26
CA LYS A 8 -12.63 29.33 -40.92
C LYS A 8 -12.75 27.93 -40.26
N LEU A 9 -13.98 27.50 -39.98
CA LEU A 9 -14.32 26.20 -39.39
C LEU A 9 -14.62 25.12 -40.44
N LEU A 10 -14.52 25.43 -41.73
CA LEU A 10 -14.61 24.42 -42.77
C LEU A 10 -13.21 23.77 -42.94
N PRO A 11 -13.05 22.47 -42.67
CA PRO A 11 -11.77 21.79 -42.87
C PRO A 11 -11.36 21.87 -44.33
N GLY A 12 -10.06 21.90 -44.60
CA GLY A 12 -9.56 21.71 -45.95
C GLY A 12 -9.90 20.30 -46.43
N ALA A 13 -9.93 20.09 -47.74
CA ALA A 13 -10.06 18.75 -48.30
C ALA A 13 -9.33 18.64 -49.63
N GLU A 14 -8.88 17.43 -49.90
CA GLU A 14 -8.27 17.00 -51.15
C GLU A 14 -9.03 15.77 -51.69
N HIS A 15 -8.88 15.49 -52.98
CA HIS A 15 -9.48 14.31 -53.63
C HIS A 15 -10.99 14.14 -53.37
N PHE A 16 -11.70 15.25 -53.30
CA PHE A 16 -13.15 15.25 -53.15
C PHE A 16 -13.83 15.04 -54.50
N SER A 17 -14.78 14.13 -54.56
CA SER A 17 -15.62 13.87 -55.72
C SER A 17 -17.07 13.70 -55.29
N GLY A 18 -18.01 13.89 -56.21
CA GLY A 18 -19.42 13.79 -55.85
C GLY A 18 -20.37 14.29 -56.92
N SER A 19 -21.66 14.16 -56.65
CA SER A 19 -22.74 14.71 -57.46
C SER A 19 -23.65 15.57 -56.60
N LEU A 20 -24.01 16.75 -57.10
CA LEU A 20 -24.98 17.63 -56.49
C LEU A 20 -26.23 17.71 -57.39
N ASN A 21 -27.41 17.48 -56.83
CA ASN A 21 -28.68 17.62 -57.53
C ASN A 21 -29.67 18.44 -56.69
N GLY A 22 -30.45 19.30 -57.33
CA GLY A 22 -31.49 20.11 -56.70
C GLY A 22 -31.38 21.60 -56.96
N SER A 23 -32.02 22.37 -56.08
CA SER A 23 -32.08 23.83 -56.06
C SER A 23 -31.53 24.39 -54.73
N VAL A 24 -31.56 25.72 -54.58
CA VAL A 24 -31.18 26.38 -53.33
C VAL A 24 -32.10 25.96 -52.17
N GLU A 25 -33.38 25.74 -52.45
CA GLU A 25 -34.38 25.39 -51.44
C GLU A 25 -34.37 23.90 -51.07
N HIS A 26 -33.94 23.01 -51.97
CA HIS A 26 -33.86 21.58 -51.69
C HIS A 26 -32.77 20.93 -52.54
N GLY A 27 -31.90 20.12 -51.94
CA GLY A 27 -30.84 19.48 -52.68
C GLY A 27 -30.30 18.23 -52.01
N GLU A 28 -29.61 17.41 -52.80
CA GLU A 28 -28.87 16.23 -52.38
C GLU A 28 -27.44 16.29 -52.93
N LEU A 29 -26.47 16.21 -52.03
CA LEU A 29 -25.05 16.07 -52.32
C LEU A 29 -24.61 14.65 -51.93
N ARG A 30 -24.15 13.89 -52.91
CA ARG A 30 -23.41 12.64 -52.66
C ARG A 30 -21.93 12.94 -52.76
N ALA A 31 -21.22 12.78 -51.64
CA ALA A 31 -19.81 13.03 -51.51
C ALA A 31 -19.03 11.73 -51.40
N ARG A 32 -17.87 11.67 -52.06
CA ARG A 32 -16.89 10.60 -51.96
C ARG A 32 -15.48 11.19 -51.86
N MET A 33 -14.69 10.64 -50.95
CA MET A 33 -13.28 10.93 -50.76
C MET A 33 -12.47 9.64 -50.81
N THR A 34 -11.28 9.69 -51.39
CA THR A 34 -10.35 8.55 -51.43
C THR A 34 -8.94 9.07 -51.25
N GLN A 35 -8.21 8.53 -50.26
CA GLN A 35 -6.85 8.97 -49.92
C GLN A 35 -6.76 10.50 -49.80
N ALA A 36 -7.64 11.08 -48.98
CA ALA A 36 -7.77 12.51 -48.80
C ALA A 36 -7.09 12.98 -47.51
N LEU A 37 -6.40 14.10 -47.58
CA LEU A 37 -5.91 14.82 -46.42
C LEU A 37 -6.88 15.97 -46.11
N MET A 38 -7.35 16.06 -44.87
CA MET A 38 -8.23 17.14 -44.43
C MET A 38 -7.60 17.93 -43.27
N PRO A 39 -6.85 19.01 -43.56
CA PRO A 39 -6.31 19.88 -42.53
C PRO A 39 -7.44 20.60 -41.78
N TYR A 40 -7.41 20.53 -40.45
CA TYR A 40 -8.29 21.30 -39.57
C TYR A 40 -7.49 21.94 -38.43
N THR A 41 -6.54 22.78 -38.83
CA THR A 41 -5.63 23.52 -37.96
C THR A 41 -6.43 24.38 -36.99
N GLY A 42 -6.06 24.30 -35.71
CA GLY A 42 -6.74 25.00 -34.61
C GLY A 42 -7.82 24.16 -33.92
N VAL A 43 -8.21 23.01 -34.49
CA VAL A 43 -9.11 22.03 -33.85
C VAL A 43 -8.35 20.76 -33.52
N PHE A 44 -7.69 20.15 -34.50
CA PHE A 44 -6.91 18.91 -34.31
C PHE A 44 -5.40 19.16 -34.45
N ARG A 45 -4.60 18.34 -33.75
CA ARG A 45 -3.13 18.39 -33.80
C ARG A 45 -2.55 17.88 -35.11
N ALA A 46 -3.26 16.97 -35.77
CA ALA A 46 -2.89 16.37 -37.02
C ALA A 46 -4.02 16.57 -38.05
N PRO A 47 -3.70 16.63 -39.35
CA PRO A 47 -4.73 16.55 -40.38
C PRO A 47 -5.47 15.22 -40.29
N LEU A 48 -6.75 15.22 -40.67
CA LEU A 48 -7.52 13.99 -40.77
C LEU A 48 -7.11 13.27 -42.05
N GLU A 49 -6.48 12.11 -41.89
CA GLU A 49 -6.01 11.25 -42.98
C GLU A 49 -7.12 10.26 -43.34
N ILE A 50 -7.91 10.59 -44.36
CA ILE A 50 -9.07 9.80 -44.80
C ILE A 50 -8.64 8.80 -45.86
N ALA A 51 -8.72 7.50 -45.56
CA ALA A 51 -8.47 6.44 -46.54
C ALA A 51 -9.63 6.34 -47.53
N ALA A 52 -10.87 6.34 -47.03
CA ALA A 52 -12.09 6.34 -47.81
C ALA A 52 -13.21 7.04 -47.04
N GLY A 53 -14.04 7.80 -47.72
CA GLY A 53 -15.19 8.48 -47.13
C GLY A 53 -16.34 8.54 -48.10
N GLU A 54 -17.55 8.21 -47.65
CA GLU A 54 -18.79 8.38 -48.39
C GLU A 54 -19.83 9.06 -47.49
N ALA A 55 -20.64 9.95 -48.07
CA ALA A 55 -21.73 10.61 -47.35
C ALA A 55 -22.80 11.10 -48.32
N THR A 56 -24.07 10.98 -47.92
CA THR A 56 -25.21 11.60 -48.61
C THR A 56 -25.77 12.70 -47.73
N LEU A 57 -25.65 13.95 -48.17
CA LEU A 57 -26.20 15.13 -47.49
C LEU A 57 -27.43 15.61 -48.26
N SER A 58 -28.58 15.73 -47.60
CA SER A 58 -29.79 16.30 -48.19
C SER A 58 -30.31 17.45 -47.35
N TRP A 59 -30.69 18.56 -47.97
CA TRP A 59 -31.26 19.71 -47.25
C TRP A 59 -32.59 20.15 -47.82
N VAL A 60 -33.39 20.81 -46.97
CA VAL A 60 -34.64 21.48 -47.32
C VAL A 60 -34.70 22.81 -46.57
N LYS A 61 -35.03 23.90 -47.27
CA LYS A 61 -35.25 25.24 -46.72
C LYS A 61 -36.57 25.78 -47.25
N ASN A 62 -37.50 26.08 -46.36
CA ASN A 62 -38.81 26.63 -46.68
C ASN A 62 -39.31 27.54 -45.54
N ASP A 63 -40.57 27.98 -45.63
CA ASP A 63 -41.22 28.84 -44.62
C ASP A 63 -41.33 28.20 -43.22
N LYS A 64 -41.09 26.90 -43.07
CA LYS A 64 -41.07 26.21 -41.77
C LYS A 64 -39.68 26.22 -41.13
N GLY A 65 -38.64 26.53 -41.90
CA GLY A 65 -37.25 26.55 -41.45
C GLY A 65 -36.29 25.78 -42.35
N PHE A 66 -35.15 25.39 -41.77
CA PHE A 66 -34.08 24.66 -42.45
C PHE A 66 -33.91 23.26 -41.85
N MET A 67 -33.75 22.26 -42.71
CA MET A 67 -33.42 20.88 -42.35
C MET A 67 -32.20 20.44 -43.14
N LEU A 68 -31.25 19.78 -42.47
CA LEU A 68 -30.10 19.12 -43.06
C LEU A 68 -29.98 17.70 -42.54
N ASP A 69 -30.06 16.73 -43.45
CA ASP A 69 -29.93 15.31 -43.18
C ASP A 69 -28.61 14.79 -43.75
N GLY A 70 -27.82 14.10 -42.92
CA GLY A 70 -26.69 13.29 -43.33
C GLY A 70 -27.03 11.81 -43.20
N ARG A 71 -27.00 11.09 -44.31
CA ARG A 71 -27.28 9.64 -44.40
C ARG A 71 -26.10 8.92 -45.06
N ASP A 72 -26.02 7.61 -44.80
CA ASP A 72 -25.01 6.72 -45.37
C ASP A 72 -23.58 7.26 -45.20
N ILE A 73 -23.30 7.89 -44.05
CA ILE A 73 -21.97 8.41 -43.76
C ILE A 73 -21.11 7.22 -43.34
N ASP A 74 -20.02 6.98 -44.06
CA ASP A 74 -19.00 5.98 -43.74
C ASP A 74 -17.63 6.56 -44.03
N VAL A 75 -16.85 6.81 -42.97
CA VAL A 75 -15.54 7.44 -43.06
C VAL A 75 -14.53 6.56 -42.37
N GLN A 76 -13.54 6.10 -43.14
CA GLN A 76 -12.37 5.37 -42.68
C GLN A 76 -11.16 6.29 -42.68
N ALA A 77 -10.60 6.54 -41.51
CA ALA A 77 -9.40 7.33 -41.29
C ALA A 77 -8.31 6.51 -40.58
N THR A 78 -7.12 7.08 -40.41
CA THR A 78 -6.01 6.43 -39.70
C THR A 78 -6.40 6.04 -38.27
N GLY A 79 -6.57 4.74 -38.00
CA GLY A 79 -6.88 4.22 -36.67
C GLY A 79 -8.36 4.24 -36.27
N VAL A 80 -9.27 4.78 -37.10
CA VAL A 80 -10.70 4.90 -36.77
C VAL A 80 -11.59 4.78 -38.01
N ARG A 81 -12.76 4.17 -37.84
CA ARG A 81 -13.85 4.20 -38.83
C ARG A 81 -15.15 4.59 -38.14
N ALA A 82 -15.84 5.58 -38.67
CA ALA A 82 -17.12 6.06 -38.18
C ALA A 82 -18.20 5.87 -39.25
N ARG A 83 -19.37 5.37 -38.83
CA ARG A 83 -20.53 5.13 -39.69
C ARG A 83 -21.80 5.66 -39.03
N GLY A 84 -22.65 6.36 -39.75
CA GLY A 84 -23.90 6.83 -39.15
C GLY A 84 -24.63 7.88 -39.97
N GLY A 85 -25.40 8.68 -39.24
CA GLY A 85 -26.15 9.78 -39.80
C GLY A 85 -26.48 10.84 -38.77
N PHE A 86 -26.91 11.99 -39.27
CA PHE A 86 -27.39 13.07 -38.44
C PHE A 86 -28.59 13.76 -39.08
N ARG A 87 -29.37 14.45 -38.27
CA ARG A 87 -30.44 15.34 -38.68
C ARG A 87 -30.34 16.63 -37.88
N TYR A 88 -30.17 17.74 -38.57
CA TYR A 88 -30.23 19.07 -38.00
C TYR A 88 -31.49 19.77 -38.47
N LEU A 89 -32.23 20.36 -37.53
CA LEU A 89 -33.44 21.13 -37.76
C LEU A 89 -33.24 22.51 -37.14
N GLN A 90 -33.57 23.56 -37.90
CA GLN A 90 -33.65 24.94 -37.44
C GLN A 90 -35.02 25.48 -37.87
N PRO A 91 -36.08 25.28 -37.06
CA PRO A 91 -37.38 25.84 -37.35
C PRO A 91 -37.36 27.37 -37.30
N GLN A 92 -38.31 28.02 -37.97
CA GLN A 92 -38.44 29.48 -37.91
C GLN A 92 -39.05 29.93 -36.57
N GLY A 93 -38.27 30.68 -35.79
CA GLY A 93 -38.73 31.23 -34.50
C GLY A 93 -38.77 30.22 -33.34
N ASP A 94 -38.18 29.05 -33.51
CA ASP A 94 -38.06 28.00 -32.50
C ASP A 94 -36.60 27.55 -32.36
N ASP A 95 -36.33 26.77 -31.32
CA ASP A 95 -35.00 26.27 -31.01
C ASP A 95 -34.50 25.21 -32.02
N PRO A 96 -33.18 25.16 -32.29
CA PRO A 96 -32.63 24.12 -33.14
C PRO A 96 -32.68 22.75 -32.47
N TRP A 97 -32.72 21.70 -33.29
CA TRP A 97 -32.62 20.32 -32.85
C TRP A 97 -31.57 19.57 -33.67
N LEU A 98 -30.69 18.85 -32.99
CA LEU A 98 -29.71 17.97 -33.60
C LEU A 98 -29.92 16.54 -33.11
N GLY A 99 -30.03 15.60 -34.04
CA GLY A 99 -29.98 14.17 -33.79
C GLY A 99 -28.74 13.58 -34.47
N ILE A 100 -27.93 12.80 -33.75
CA ILE A 100 -26.82 12.02 -34.32
C ILE A 100 -26.93 10.60 -33.81
N LEU A 101 -26.77 9.64 -34.71
CA LEU A 101 -26.54 8.25 -34.38
C LEU A 101 -25.36 7.74 -35.21
N ALA A 102 -24.28 7.35 -34.54
CA ALA A 102 -23.10 6.84 -35.22
C ALA A 102 -22.46 5.67 -34.46
N GLY A 103 -21.99 4.69 -35.21
CA GLY A 103 -21.10 3.62 -34.76
C GLY A 103 -19.65 3.95 -35.12
N ILE A 104 -18.74 3.76 -34.18
CA ILE A 104 -17.32 4.07 -34.29
C ILE A 104 -16.54 2.79 -33.97
N SER A 105 -15.51 2.52 -34.74
CA SER A 105 -14.59 1.41 -34.49
C SER A 105 -13.16 1.89 -34.60
N THR A 106 -12.30 1.37 -33.72
CA THR A 106 -10.87 1.67 -33.71
C THR A 106 -10.08 0.37 -33.56
N ASN A 107 -9.05 0.22 -34.39
CA ASN A 107 -8.09 -0.87 -34.32
C ASN A 107 -6.84 -0.52 -33.51
N ASP A 108 -6.64 0.77 -33.21
CA ASP A 108 -5.58 1.29 -32.36
C ASP A 108 -6.00 2.59 -31.69
N GLY A 109 -6.44 2.49 -30.43
CA GLY A 109 -6.77 3.62 -29.57
C GLY A 109 -5.56 4.53 -29.30
N GLY A 110 -4.33 4.05 -29.51
CA GLY A 110 -3.12 4.87 -29.49
C GLY A 110 -3.10 5.95 -30.58
N GLN A 111 -3.99 5.92 -31.57
CA GLN A 111 -4.18 6.99 -32.55
C GLN A 111 -5.21 8.06 -32.13
N ALA A 112 -5.85 7.92 -30.97
CA ALA A 112 -6.92 8.82 -30.53
C ALA A 112 -6.48 10.29 -30.43
N TRP A 113 -5.20 10.54 -30.14
CA TRP A 113 -4.60 11.89 -30.07
C TRP A 113 -4.81 12.73 -31.33
N ARG A 114 -5.00 12.09 -32.50
CA ARG A 114 -5.27 12.78 -33.77
C ARG A 114 -6.65 13.42 -33.81
N TYR A 115 -7.59 12.91 -33.01
CA TYR A 115 -9.02 13.21 -33.07
C TYR A 115 -9.54 13.95 -31.84
N PHE A 116 -8.64 14.39 -30.94
CA PHE A 116 -9.03 15.23 -29.79
C PHE A 116 -9.12 16.71 -30.21
N PRO A 117 -10.31 17.33 -30.12
CA PRO A 117 -10.48 18.74 -30.44
C PRO A 117 -9.86 19.62 -29.34
N GLU A 118 -8.62 20.08 -29.57
CA GLU A 118 -7.82 20.80 -28.57
C GLU A 118 -8.45 22.11 -28.11
N ASN A 119 -9.14 22.81 -29.02
CA ASN A 119 -9.86 24.05 -28.70
C ASN A 119 -11.04 23.85 -27.75
N LEU A 120 -11.61 22.64 -27.68
CA LEU A 120 -12.74 22.32 -26.81
C LEU A 120 -12.30 21.62 -25.52
N MET A 121 -11.31 20.73 -25.60
CA MET A 121 -10.83 19.94 -24.45
C MET A 121 -9.77 20.68 -23.63
N GLY A 122 -9.11 21.68 -24.21
CA GLY A 122 -7.97 22.35 -23.60
C GLY A 122 -6.67 21.55 -23.75
N LYS A 123 -5.55 22.29 -23.89
CA LYS A 123 -4.24 21.70 -24.20
C LYS A 123 -3.76 20.69 -23.16
N ALA A 124 -3.95 20.96 -21.87
CA ALA A 124 -3.47 20.11 -20.79
C ALA A 124 -4.11 18.72 -20.80
N LEU A 125 -5.44 18.65 -21.00
CA LEU A 125 -6.17 17.39 -21.08
C LEU A 125 -5.75 16.59 -22.32
N VAL A 126 -5.60 17.26 -23.47
CA VAL A 126 -5.14 16.60 -24.69
C VAL A 126 -3.71 16.08 -24.54
N ASP A 127 -2.81 16.85 -23.93
CA ASP A 127 -1.44 16.41 -23.63
C ASP A 127 -1.43 15.16 -22.75
N TYR A 128 -2.20 15.18 -21.66
CA TYR A 128 -2.34 14.03 -20.76
C TYR A 128 -2.88 12.79 -21.49
N LEU A 129 -4.03 12.88 -22.16
CA LEU A 129 -4.65 11.72 -22.81
C LEU A 129 -3.83 11.18 -23.98
N SER A 130 -3.15 12.05 -24.72
CA SER A 130 -2.23 11.64 -25.79
C SER A 130 -1.02 10.89 -25.26
N GLY A 131 -0.57 11.23 -24.05
CA GLY A 131 0.48 10.51 -23.34
C GLY A 131 -0.03 9.22 -22.68
N ALA A 132 -1.25 9.21 -22.15
CA ALA A 132 -1.77 8.13 -21.32
C ALA A 132 -2.34 6.97 -22.13
N ILE A 133 -3.05 7.23 -23.23
CA ILE A 133 -3.65 6.18 -24.07
C ILE A 133 -2.60 5.64 -25.04
N LYS A 134 -2.03 4.47 -24.74
CA LYS A 134 -0.95 3.88 -25.53
C LYS A 134 -1.42 2.91 -26.60
N ALA A 135 -2.49 2.17 -26.32
CA ALA A 135 -3.07 1.18 -27.22
C ALA A 135 -4.50 0.85 -26.78
N GLY A 136 -5.28 0.24 -27.67
CA GLY A 136 -6.61 -0.30 -27.38
C GLY A 136 -7.40 -0.56 -28.65
N GLN A 137 -8.48 -1.33 -28.55
CA GLN A 137 -9.35 -1.64 -29.69
C GLN A 137 -10.80 -1.51 -29.25
N ALA A 138 -11.64 -0.88 -30.05
CA ALA A 138 -13.08 -0.85 -29.80
C ALA A 138 -13.83 -1.17 -31.08
N ARG A 139 -14.86 -2.00 -30.96
CA ARG A 139 -15.81 -2.28 -32.03
C ARG A 139 -17.16 -1.73 -31.59
N ASP A 140 -17.89 -1.14 -32.54
CA ASP A 140 -19.27 -0.69 -32.33
C ASP A 140 -19.45 0.28 -31.14
N ALA A 141 -18.45 1.13 -30.90
CA ALA A 141 -18.62 2.26 -30.00
C ALA A 141 -19.75 3.15 -30.54
N THR A 142 -20.67 3.60 -29.69
CA THR A 142 -21.90 4.25 -30.14
C THR A 142 -21.94 5.69 -29.67
N LEU A 143 -22.15 6.62 -30.60
CA LEU A 143 -22.46 8.02 -30.34
C LEU A 143 -23.95 8.23 -30.56
N VAL A 144 -24.63 8.71 -29.52
CA VAL A 144 -26.01 9.19 -29.54
C VAL A 144 -26.00 10.66 -29.16
N TYR A 145 -26.63 11.49 -29.98
CA TYR A 145 -26.88 12.89 -29.69
C TYR A 145 -28.34 13.18 -30.00
N GLY A 146 -29.05 13.87 -29.11
CA GLY A 146 -30.43 14.31 -29.33
C GLY A 146 -30.77 15.50 -28.47
N GLY A 147 -30.94 16.68 -29.05
CA GLY A 147 -31.33 17.89 -28.31
C GLY A 147 -30.95 19.19 -28.99
N ASN A 148 -31.20 20.31 -28.33
CA ASN A 148 -30.76 21.64 -28.76
C ASN A 148 -29.25 21.80 -28.50
N PRO A 149 -28.39 21.99 -29.52
CA PRO A 149 -26.95 22.14 -29.33
C PRO A 149 -26.51 23.31 -28.44
N HIS A 150 -27.34 24.34 -28.29
CA HIS A 150 -27.05 25.49 -27.44
C HIS A 150 -27.21 25.19 -25.95
N LEU A 151 -27.90 24.10 -25.59
CA LEU A 151 -28.15 23.69 -24.20
C LEU A 151 -27.23 22.57 -23.74
N PHE A 152 -26.33 22.08 -24.59
CA PHE A 152 -25.29 21.12 -24.19
C PHE A 152 -24.45 21.71 -23.03
N PRO A 153 -24.18 20.98 -21.94
CA PRO A 153 -24.26 19.53 -21.76
C PRO A 153 -25.57 18.99 -21.13
N TYR A 154 -26.69 19.68 -21.26
CA TYR A 154 -28.03 19.25 -20.80
C TYR A 154 -28.17 18.98 -19.29
N PRO A 155 -27.83 19.95 -18.41
CA PRO A 155 -27.94 19.78 -16.97
C PRO A 155 -29.39 19.64 -16.46
N HIS A 156 -30.40 20.00 -17.25
CA HIS A 156 -31.82 19.93 -16.87
C HIS A 156 -32.63 18.96 -17.74
N ASN A 157 -31.98 17.94 -18.30
CA ASN A 157 -32.59 16.89 -19.13
C ASN A 157 -33.24 17.39 -20.43
N GLU A 158 -32.70 18.46 -21.02
CA GLU A 158 -33.19 19.08 -22.27
C GLU A 158 -32.70 18.35 -23.52
N GLY A 159 -31.91 17.29 -23.35
CA GLY A 159 -31.35 16.47 -24.40
C GLY A 159 -30.54 15.30 -23.85
N GLN A 160 -29.96 14.52 -24.77
CA GLN A 160 -29.13 13.36 -24.47
C GLN A 160 -27.87 13.41 -25.33
N PHE A 161 -26.71 13.38 -24.68
CA PHE A 161 -25.43 13.07 -25.30
C PHE A 161 -24.88 11.82 -24.65
N GLN A 162 -24.55 10.81 -25.45
CA GLN A 162 -23.91 9.60 -24.97
C GLN A 162 -22.85 9.10 -25.94
N VAL A 163 -21.67 8.78 -25.44
CA VAL A 163 -20.64 8.03 -26.16
C VAL A 163 -20.30 6.79 -25.35
N TYR A 164 -20.65 5.62 -25.86
CA TYR A 164 -20.30 4.34 -25.26
C TYR A 164 -19.16 3.68 -26.03
N VAL A 165 -18.05 3.36 -25.36
CA VAL A 165 -16.83 2.81 -25.95
C VAL A 165 -16.44 1.53 -25.21
N PRO A 166 -16.73 0.33 -25.76
CA PRO A 166 -16.26 -0.93 -25.19
C PRO A 166 -14.82 -1.21 -25.62
N LEU A 167 -13.86 -0.63 -24.88
CA LEU A 167 -12.44 -0.72 -25.19
C LEU A 167 -11.85 -2.04 -24.68
N LYS A 168 -11.12 -2.74 -25.54
CA LYS A 168 -10.48 -4.03 -25.26
C LYS A 168 -8.97 -3.96 -25.52
N ASN A 169 -8.21 -4.79 -24.81
CA ASN A 169 -6.74 -4.87 -24.90
C ASN A 169 -6.05 -3.49 -24.79
N ALA A 170 -6.57 -2.61 -23.92
CA ALA A 170 -6.05 -1.28 -23.75
C ALA A 170 -4.74 -1.29 -22.97
N THR A 171 -3.86 -0.34 -23.29
CA THR A 171 -2.70 0.01 -22.47
C THR A 171 -2.82 1.47 -22.06
N PHE A 172 -2.87 1.71 -20.74
CA PHE A 172 -3.14 3.02 -20.17
C PHE A 172 -2.07 3.41 -19.14
N ALA A 173 -1.29 4.43 -19.46
CA ALA A 173 -0.27 5.02 -18.59
C ALA A 173 -0.89 6.19 -17.80
N PHE A 174 -1.58 5.86 -16.70
CA PHE A 174 -2.39 6.79 -15.92
C PHE A 174 -1.58 7.84 -15.14
N GLN A 175 -0.33 7.55 -14.81
CA GLN A 175 0.55 8.47 -14.07
C GLN A 175 1.99 8.31 -14.58
N PRO A 176 2.73 9.42 -14.78
CA PRO A 176 4.16 9.36 -15.04
C PRO A 176 4.91 8.59 -13.95
N ASP A 177 5.95 7.83 -14.31
CA ASP A 177 6.76 7.01 -13.39
C ASP A 177 5.99 5.89 -12.66
N TRP A 178 4.78 5.57 -13.10
CA TRP A 178 4.04 4.38 -12.66
C TRP A 178 3.95 3.34 -13.78
N PRO A 179 3.93 2.03 -13.45
CA PRO A 179 3.66 0.99 -14.43
C PRO A 179 2.30 1.19 -15.11
N ALA A 180 2.27 1.13 -16.44
CA ALA A 180 1.02 1.24 -17.20
C ALA A 180 0.10 0.03 -16.95
N LEU A 181 -1.21 0.27 -16.94
CA LEU A 181 -2.20 -0.81 -16.97
C LEU A 181 -2.18 -1.44 -18.36
N THR A 182 -1.94 -2.74 -18.45
CA THR A 182 -1.87 -3.49 -19.71
C THR A 182 -2.98 -4.52 -19.80
N GLY A 183 -3.44 -4.83 -21.02
CA GLY A 183 -4.50 -5.81 -21.24
C GLY A 183 -5.85 -5.41 -20.63
N LEU A 184 -6.08 -4.10 -20.45
CA LEU A 184 -7.27 -3.56 -19.81
C LEU A 184 -8.48 -3.70 -20.75
N ASN A 185 -9.55 -4.32 -20.26
CA ASN A 185 -10.85 -4.34 -20.91
C ASN A 185 -11.79 -3.45 -20.11
N ILE A 186 -12.15 -2.30 -20.68
CA ILE A 186 -12.88 -1.24 -19.99
C ILE A 186 -13.97 -0.68 -20.89
N ASP A 187 -15.15 -0.53 -20.31
CA ASP A 187 -16.27 0.12 -20.97
C ASP A 187 -16.31 1.58 -20.49
N LEU A 188 -16.19 2.53 -21.41
CA LEU A 188 -16.28 3.95 -21.15
C LEU A 188 -17.64 4.45 -21.59
N ASN A 189 -18.34 5.19 -20.74
CA ASN A 189 -19.65 5.73 -21.01
C ASN A 189 -19.66 7.21 -20.66
N PHE A 190 -19.49 8.05 -21.67
CA PHE A 190 -19.65 9.50 -21.56
C PHE A 190 -21.14 9.79 -21.64
N ILE A 191 -21.73 10.38 -20.61
CA ILE A 191 -23.14 10.79 -20.63
C ILE A 191 -23.21 12.25 -20.22
N ASN A 192 -23.73 13.11 -21.10
CA ASN A 192 -23.92 14.54 -20.83
C ASN A 192 -22.63 15.19 -20.28
N ASN A 193 -22.62 15.60 -19.00
CA ASN A 193 -21.47 16.23 -18.33
C ASN A 193 -20.64 15.28 -17.45
N GLY A 194 -20.73 13.96 -17.66
CA GLY A 194 -20.01 12.96 -16.86
C GLY A 194 -19.41 11.82 -17.67
N LEU A 195 -18.59 11.02 -16.99
CA LEU A 195 -17.94 9.82 -17.50
C LEU A 195 -18.04 8.70 -16.47
N TRP A 196 -18.54 7.55 -16.89
CA TRP A 196 -18.57 6.31 -16.13
C TRP A 196 -17.71 5.28 -16.82
N MET A 197 -16.91 4.57 -16.04
CA MET A 197 -15.92 3.62 -16.53
C MET A 197 -16.04 2.35 -15.72
N ARG A 198 -16.11 1.21 -16.40
CA ARG A 198 -16.21 -0.09 -15.74
C ARG A 198 -15.26 -1.09 -16.37
N ALA A 199 -14.50 -1.80 -15.55
CA ALA A 199 -13.65 -2.91 -15.97
C ALA A 199 -13.82 -4.08 -15.01
N ASP A 200 -14.09 -5.27 -15.55
CA ASP A 200 -14.23 -6.49 -14.74
C ASP A 200 -12.90 -6.85 -14.07
N LYS A 201 -11.79 -6.58 -14.76
CA LYS A 201 -10.44 -6.91 -14.32
C LYS A 201 -9.39 -5.93 -14.87
N ALA A 202 -8.42 -5.58 -14.03
CA ALA A 202 -7.19 -4.89 -14.39
C ALA A 202 -6.00 -5.54 -13.68
N MET A 203 -4.81 -5.49 -14.29
CA MET A 203 -3.57 -6.02 -13.72
C MET A 203 -2.68 -4.86 -13.26
N LEU A 204 -2.19 -4.94 -12.02
CA LEU A 204 -1.23 -4.03 -11.40
C LEU A 204 0.01 -4.85 -11.04
N GLY A 205 0.91 -5.02 -12.01
CA GLY A 205 1.97 -6.03 -11.91
C GLY A 205 1.38 -7.44 -11.78
N ASN A 206 1.71 -8.15 -10.70
CA ASN A 206 1.19 -9.49 -10.39
C ASN A 206 -0.09 -9.46 -9.53
N VAL A 207 -0.60 -8.27 -9.19
CA VAL A 207 -1.83 -8.09 -8.43
C VAL A 207 -3.01 -7.87 -9.38
N THR A 208 -4.15 -8.46 -9.06
CA THR A 208 -5.39 -8.30 -9.83
C THR A 208 -6.31 -7.30 -9.13
N ALA A 209 -6.74 -6.27 -9.84
CA ALA A 209 -7.93 -5.48 -9.48
C ALA A 209 -9.14 -6.04 -10.23
N SER A 210 -10.28 -6.11 -9.56
CA SER A 210 -11.56 -6.63 -10.07
C SER A 210 -12.71 -5.72 -9.64
N ASN A 211 -13.83 -5.79 -10.35
CA ASN A 211 -14.98 -4.89 -10.13
C ASN A 211 -14.56 -3.43 -10.09
N LEU A 212 -13.72 -3.01 -11.05
CA LEU A 212 -13.23 -1.65 -11.12
C LEU A 212 -14.34 -0.76 -11.67
N ASP A 213 -14.84 0.13 -10.84
CA ASP A 213 -15.78 1.18 -11.19
C ASP A 213 -15.08 2.52 -10.99
N ALA A 214 -15.07 3.35 -12.02
CA ALA A 214 -14.51 4.69 -11.94
C ALA A 214 -15.48 5.70 -12.56
N ALA A 215 -15.58 6.90 -11.97
CA ALA A 215 -16.51 7.91 -12.44
C ALA A 215 -15.98 9.32 -12.26
N ILE A 216 -16.30 10.16 -13.24
CA ILE A 216 -16.31 11.62 -13.14
C ILE A 216 -17.78 12.01 -13.25
N PRO A 217 -18.54 12.10 -12.14
CA PRO A 217 -19.98 12.31 -12.20
C PRO A 217 -20.36 13.66 -12.81
N ASP A 218 -19.50 14.66 -12.62
CA ASP A 218 -19.65 16.00 -13.16
C ASP A 218 -18.27 16.59 -13.46
N TYR A 219 -18.00 16.97 -14.70
CA TYR A 219 -16.74 17.60 -15.09
C TYR A 219 -16.48 18.91 -14.35
N THR A 220 -17.52 19.62 -13.90
CA THR A 220 -17.38 20.88 -13.15
C THR A 220 -16.99 20.66 -11.69
N ALA A 221 -17.24 19.46 -11.14
CA ALA A 221 -16.81 19.08 -9.81
C ALA A 221 -15.35 18.62 -9.77
N GLU A 222 -14.74 18.42 -10.95
CA GLU A 222 -13.32 18.10 -11.13
C GLU A 222 -12.85 16.94 -10.23
N LYS A 223 -13.63 15.86 -10.13
CA LYS A 223 -13.32 14.70 -9.28
C LYS A 223 -13.44 13.39 -10.01
N LEU A 224 -12.40 12.57 -9.88
CA LEU A 224 -12.36 11.18 -10.31
C LEU A 224 -12.47 10.28 -9.08
N LEU A 225 -13.55 9.49 -9.05
CA LEU A 225 -13.81 8.48 -8.03
C LEU A 225 -13.45 7.11 -8.60
N ILE A 226 -12.76 6.27 -7.84
CA ILE A 226 -12.41 4.92 -8.25
C ILE A 226 -12.66 3.95 -7.10
N ASP A 227 -13.41 2.90 -7.38
CA ASP A 227 -13.68 1.78 -6.49
C ASP A 227 -13.16 0.49 -7.14
N ALA A 228 -12.42 -0.32 -6.40
CA ALA A 228 -11.92 -1.61 -6.91
C ALA A 228 -11.68 -2.62 -5.79
N ASP A 229 -11.97 -3.90 -6.08
CA ASP A 229 -11.56 -5.02 -5.24
C ASP A 229 -10.19 -5.55 -5.72
N ILE A 230 -9.18 -5.46 -4.87
CA ILE A 230 -7.80 -5.86 -5.14
C ILE A 230 -7.51 -7.21 -4.50
N LYS A 231 -6.89 -8.13 -5.24
CA LYS A 231 -6.42 -9.41 -4.73
C LYS A 231 -5.09 -9.80 -5.36
N GLY A 232 -4.15 -10.25 -4.53
CA GLY A 232 -2.88 -10.78 -5.00
C GLY A 232 -1.98 -11.26 -3.87
N PRO A 233 -0.80 -11.83 -4.21
CA PRO A 233 0.17 -12.24 -3.19
C PRO A 233 0.78 -11.02 -2.49
N GLY A 234 0.84 -11.03 -1.16
CA GLY A 234 1.38 -9.94 -0.35
C GLY A 234 2.82 -9.59 -0.71
N LYS A 235 3.62 -10.58 -1.11
CA LYS A 235 5.02 -10.40 -1.51
C LYS A 235 5.21 -9.56 -2.77
N GLU A 236 4.16 -9.40 -3.59
CA GLU A 236 4.19 -8.61 -4.83
C GLU A 236 3.85 -7.13 -4.59
N VAL A 237 3.31 -6.79 -3.41
CA VAL A 237 2.89 -5.42 -3.07
C VAL A 237 4.09 -4.49 -2.92
N GLY A 238 5.10 -4.90 -2.13
CA GLY A 238 6.35 -4.14 -1.94
C GLY A 238 7.09 -3.83 -3.26
N PRO A 239 7.40 -4.85 -4.08
CA PRO A 239 8.02 -4.66 -5.39
C PRO A 239 7.26 -3.69 -6.31
N TYR A 240 5.93 -3.69 -6.29
CA TYR A 240 5.15 -2.73 -7.07
C TYR A 240 5.43 -1.29 -6.63
N PHE A 241 5.34 -0.98 -5.33
CA PHE A 241 5.63 0.36 -4.82
C PHE A 241 7.11 0.77 -4.96
N ASN A 242 8.03 -0.20 -5.02
CA ASN A 242 9.44 0.07 -5.32
C ASN A 242 9.69 0.57 -6.75
N THR A 243 8.71 0.44 -7.65
CA THR A 243 8.75 0.98 -9.02
C THR A 243 8.04 2.32 -9.17
N THR A 244 7.52 2.91 -8.09
CA THR A 244 6.80 4.19 -8.11
C THR A 244 7.55 5.25 -7.31
N PRO A 245 7.14 6.53 -7.38
CA PRO A 245 7.68 7.60 -6.53
C PRO A 245 7.53 7.34 -5.01
N LEU A 246 6.76 6.32 -4.60
CA LEU A 246 6.57 5.94 -3.19
C LEU A 246 7.64 4.98 -2.65
N LYS A 247 8.66 4.65 -3.46
CA LYS A 247 9.75 3.74 -3.08
C LYS A 247 10.43 4.14 -1.76
N GLU A 248 10.79 5.41 -1.60
CA GLU A 248 11.56 5.87 -0.43
C GLU A 248 10.73 5.91 0.87
N THR A 249 9.40 5.81 0.78
CA THR A 249 8.50 5.81 1.94
C THR A 249 7.89 4.43 2.16
N LEU A 250 6.86 4.07 1.38
CA LEU A 250 6.14 2.82 1.52
C LEU A 250 6.98 1.61 1.09
N GLY A 251 7.78 1.77 0.04
CA GLY A 251 8.69 0.73 -0.44
C GLY A 251 9.70 0.29 0.63
N ALA A 252 10.40 1.24 1.24
CA ALA A 252 11.38 0.99 2.31
C ALA A 252 10.76 0.32 3.55
N ALA A 253 9.52 0.67 3.91
CA ALA A 253 8.80 0.02 5.01
C ALA A 253 8.48 -1.45 4.68
N LEU A 254 7.98 -1.71 3.46
CA LEU A 254 7.65 -3.06 3.00
C LEU A 254 8.89 -3.95 2.75
N ASP A 255 10.05 -3.35 2.52
CA ASP A 255 11.33 -4.08 2.47
C ASP A 255 11.74 -4.63 3.86
N SER A 256 11.34 -3.94 4.93
CA SER A 256 11.61 -4.33 6.33
C SER A 256 10.52 -5.25 6.90
N LEU A 257 9.28 -5.09 6.43
CA LEU A 257 8.09 -5.81 6.83
C LEU A 257 7.56 -6.62 5.64
N GLN A 258 8.10 -7.82 5.48
CA GLN A 258 7.83 -8.65 4.30
C GLN A 258 6.61 -9.53 4.54
N LEU A 259 5.50 -9.16 3.93
CA LEU A 259 4.23 -9.90 4.00
C LEU A 259 4.16 -10.96 2.90
N ASP A 260 3.79 -12.18 3.26
CA ASP A 260 3.54 -13.29 2.34
C ASP A 260 2.16 -13.92 2.58
N GLY A 261 1.67 -14.66 1.58
CA GLY A 261 0.30 -15.16 1.49
C GLY A 261 -0.62 -14.22 0.70
N ASP A 262 -1.82 -14.68 0.39
CA ASP A 262 -2.80 -13.89 -0.37
C ASP A 262 -3.34 -12.73 0.48
N VAL A 263 -3.47 -11.56 -0.14
CA VAL A 263 -4.07 -10.37 0.46
C VAL A 263 -5.23 -9.93 -0.41
N SER A 264 -6.31 -9.52 0.24
CA SER A 264 -7.45 -8.88 -0.42
C SER A 264 -7.71 -7.52 0.19
N ALA A 265 -7.99 -6.53 -0.64
CA ALA A 265 -8.33 -5.19 -0.20
C ALA A 265 -9.47 -4.61 -1.04
N ARG A 266 -10.28 -3.72 -0.45
CA ARG A 266 -11.17 -2.85 -1.21
C ARG A 266 -10.58 -1.45 -1.22
N LEU A 267 -10.34 -0.91 -2.41
CA LEU A 267 -9.75 0.40 -2.62
C LEU A 267 -10.82 1.40 -3.03
N HIS A 268 -10.76 2.57 -2.41
CA HIS A 268 -11.57 3.75 -2.69
C HIS A 268 -10.61 4.93 -2.92
N LEU A 269 -10.53 5.43 -4.15
CA LEU A 269 -9.76 6.63 -4.49
C LEU A 269 -10.71 7.79 -4.78
N ASN A 270 -10.38 8.94 -4.21
CA ASN A 270 -10.95 10.23 -4.56
C ASN A 270 -9.81 11.13 -5.03
N ILE A 271 -9.78 11.38 -6.34
CA ILE A 271 -8.73 12.12 -7.04
C ILE A 271 -9.33 13.45 -7.51
N PRO A 272 -9.04 14.57 -6.84
CA PRO A 272 -9.31 15.90 -7.39
C PRO A 272 -8.48 16.13 -8.66
N LEU A 273 -9.10 16.72 -9.69
CA LEU A 273 -8.49 17.04 -10.99
C LEU A 273 -8.01 18.50 -11.05
N ASP A 274 -8.26 19.28 -10.00
CA ASP A 274 -7.79 20.65 -9.79
C ASP A 274 -6.35 20.73 -9.22
N GLY A 275 -5.77 19.58 -8.87
CA GLY A 275 -4.44 19.46 -8.28
C GLY A 275 -4.43 19.38 -6.75
N GLU A 276 -5.59 19.34 -6.09
CA GLU A 276 -5.66 19.00 -4.67
C GLU A 276 -5.16 17.56 -4.39
N MET A 277 -4.84 17.29 -3.13
CA MET A 277 -4.27 16.01 -2.72
C MET A 277 -5.26 14.85 -2.90
N THR A 278 -4.81 13.79 -3.57
CA THR A 278 -5.58 12.55 -3.69
C THR A 278 -5.80 11.91 -2.32
N THR A 279 -7.03 11.44 -2.08
CA THR A 279 -7.36 10.63 -0.91
C THR A 279 -7.50 9.18 -1.32
N ALA A 280 -6.66 8.31 -0.77
CA ALA A 280 -6.73 6.87 -0.94
C ALA A 280 -7.22 6.22 0.36
N LYS A 281 -8.30 5.45 0.29
CA LYS A 281 -8.85 4.71 1.43
C LYS A 281 -9.02 3.25 1.07
N GLY A 282 -8.92 2.38 2.05
CA GLY A 282 -9.29 1.00 1.80
C GLY A 282 -9.31 0.13 3.03
N ASP A 283 -9.95 -1.01 2.87
CA ASP A 283 -10.06 -2.06 3.88
C ASP A 283 -9.28 -3.27 3.38
N VAL A 284 -8.31 -3.73 4.17
CA VAL A 284 -7.44 -4.86 3.87
C VAL A 284 -7.78 -6.01 4.79
N ARG A 285 -7.88 -7.20 4.21
CA ARG A 285 -8.12 -8.46 4.91
C ARG A 285 -6.92 -9.38 4.71
N LEU A 286 -6.40 -9.83 5.84
CA LEU A 286 -5.35 -10.84 5.96
C LEU A 286 -5.99 -12.16 6.40
N GLN A 287 -5.57 -13.26 5.77
CA GLN A 287 -6.05 -14.60 6.09
C GLN A 287 -4.90 -15.60 5.98
N ASN A 288 -4.43 -16.06 7.14
CA ASN A 288 -3.30 -17.00 7.27
C ASN A 288 -2.02 -16.51 6.57
N ASN A 289 -1.76 -15.21 6.63
CA ASN A 289 -0.55 -14.62 6.09
C ASN A 289 0.66 -14.91 6.99
N SER A 290 1.85 -14.69 6.46
CA SER A 290 3.08 -14.64 7.25
C SER A 290 3.75 -13.29 7.09
N LEU A 291 4.27 -12.73 8.18
CA LEU A 291 4.95 -11.45 8.18
C LEU A 291 6.35 -11.63 8.75
N PHE A 292 7.35 -11.49 7.90
CA PHE A 292 8.75 -11.49 8.30
C PHE A 292 9.20 -10.09 8.68
N ILE A 293 9.68 -9.93 9.91
CA ILE A 293 10.17 -8.67 10.47
C ILE A 293 11.69 -8.72 10.47
N LYS A 294 12.28 -8.14 9.42
CA LYS A 294 13.73 -8.23 9.16
C LYS A 294 14.60 -7.71 10.30
N PRO A 295 14.31 -6.57 10.98
CA PRO A 295 15.14 -6.09 12.09
C PRO A 295 15.17 -7.01 13.31
N LEU A 296 14.15 -7.86 13.47
CA LEU A 296 14.03 -8.81 14.58
C LEU A 296 14.41 -10.25 14.18
N ASP A 297 14.69 -10.47 12.90
CA ASP A 297 14.91 -11.79 12.30
C ASP A 297 13.86 -12.83 12.75
N THR A 298 12.58 -12.43 12.72
CA THR A 298 11.47 -13.24 13.21
C THR A 298 10.28 -13.20 12.27
N THR A 299 9.45 -14.24 12.32
CA THR A 299 8.25 -14.35 11.49
C THR A 299 7.01 -14.52 12.35
N LEU A 300 6.02 -13.66 12.13
CA LEU A 300 4.65 -13.89 12.58
C LEU A 300 3.97 -14.83 11.57
N GLN A 301 3.39 -15.91 12.06
CA GLN A 301 2.69 -16.90 11.23
C GLN A 301 1.19 -16.83 11.47
N ASN A 302 0.40 -17.35 10.52
CA ASN A 302 -1.06 -17.42 10.62
C ASN A 302 -1.72 -16.05 10.90
N LEU A 303 -1.12 -14.96 10.42
CA LEU A 303 -1.61 -13.60 10.62
C LEU A 303 -2.96 -13.44 9.92
N SER A 304 -4.01 -13.16 10.70
CA SER A 304 -5.38 -13.05 10.22
C SER A 304 -6.12 -11.92 10.91
N GLY A 305 -6.90 -11.17 10.14
CA GLY A 305 -7.72 -10.06 10.61
C GLY A 305 -7.76 -8.93 9.59
N ASN A 306 -8.34 -7.79 9.99
CA ASN A 306 -8.61 -6.68 9.10
C ASN A 306 -7.91 -5.41 9.58
N PHE A 307 -7.52 -4.57 8.63
CA PHE A 307 -7.10 -3.19 8.91
C PHE A 307 -7.57 -2.27 7.79
N SER A 308 -7.80 -1.01 8.10
CA SER A 308 -8.11 0.01 7.12
C SER A 308 -6.97 1.01 6.99
N PHE A 309 -6.95 1.74 5.89
CA PHE A 309 -6.04 2.85 5.69
C PHE A 309 -6.76 4.06 5.11
N VAL A 310 -6.27 5.25 5.45
CA VAL A 310 -6.58 6.53 4.81
C VAL A 310 -5.24 7.22 4.57
N ASN A 311 -4.81 7.27 3.32
CA ASN A 311 -3.47 7.73 2.93
C ASN A 311 -2.38 6.95 3.71
N GLY A 312 -1.55 7.64 4.48
CA GLY A 312 -0.49 7.05 5.32
C GLY A 312 -0.95 6.55 6.69
N ASP A 313 -2.21 6.82 7.07
CA ASP A 313 -2.75 6.41 8.37
C ASP A 313 -3.40 5.04 8.25
N LEU A 314 -2.82 4.04 8.91
CA LEU A 314 -3.33 2.68 8.99
C LEU A 314 -3.95 2.47 10.36
N ASN A 315 -5.04 1.72 10.43
CA ASN A 315 -5.66 1.34 11.69
C ASN A 315 -6.18 -0.10 11.61
N SER A 316 -5.64 -0.97 12.45
CA SER A 316 -6.08 -2.36 12.50
C SER A 316 -7.20 -2.58 13.50
N GLU A 317 -8.04 -3.57 13.20
CA GLU A 317 -8.80 -4.25 14.23
C GLU A 317 -7.86 -5.16 15.05
N THR A 318 -8.41 -5.99 15.93
CA THR A 318 -7.61 -7.03 16.59
C THR A 318 -7.25 -8.10 15.57
N LEU A 319 -5.95 -8.23 15.29
CA LEU A 319 -5.38 -9.29 14.48
C LEU A 319 -4.96 -10.45 15.38
N SER A 320 -5.05 -11.66 14.83
CA SER A 320 -4.57 -12.89 15.45
C SER A 320 -3.38 -13.43 14.67
N ALA A 321 -2.38 -13.92 15.39
CA ALA A 321 -1.18 -14.51 14.81
C ALA A 321 -0.62 -15.59 15.73
N THR A 322 0.40 -16.29 15.23
CA THR A 322 1.27 -17.16 16.02
C THR A 322 2.67 -16.58 16.00
N TRP A 323 3.26 -16.37 17.17
CA TRP A 323 4.62 -15.91 17.34
C TRP A 323 5.36 -16.83 18.31
N PHE A 324 6.57 -17.26 17.96
CA PHE A 324 7.33 -18.24 18.75
C PHE A 324 6.50 -19.47 19.16
N HIS A 325 5.74 -20.05 18.22
CA HIS A 325 4.84 -21.19 18.42
C HIS A 325 3.68 -20.95 19.42
N GLN A 326 3.43 -19.72 19.83
CA GLN A 326 2.37 -19.34 20.76
C GLN A 326 1.38 -18.37 20.11
N PRO A 327 0.09 -18.41 20.49
CA PRO A 327 -0.89 -17.47 19.97
C PRO A 327 -0.60 -16.03 20.45
N LEU A 328 -0.84 -15.06 19.59
CA LEU A 328 -0.66 -13.64 19.84
C LEU A 328 -1.84 -12.88 19.25
N ASN A 329 -2.46 -12.01 20.05
CA ASN A 329 -3.33 -10.97 19.50
C ASN A 329 -2.53 -9.68 19.42
N LEU A 330 -2.70 -8.94 18.33
CA LEU A 330 -2.07 -7.65 18.16
C LEU A 330 -3.00 -6.68 17.44
N ASN A 331 -2.80 -5.40 17.69
CA ASN A 331 -3.35 -4.33 16.88
C ASN A 331 -2.27 -3.31 16.59
N PHE A 332 -2.45 -2.52 15.55
CA PHE A 332 -1.53 -1.46 15.22
C PHE A 332 -2.27 -0.26 14.65
N SER A 333 -1.64 0.90 14.79
CA SER A 333 -2.06 2.12 14.12
C SER A 333 -0.84 2.89 13.67
N THR A 334 -0.94 3.57 12.53
CA THR A 334 0.04 4.55 12.10
C THR A 334 -0.60 5.92 12.00
N ARG A 335 0.20 6.96 12.24
CA ARG A 335 -0.23 8.34 12.03
C ARG A 335 0.89 9.17 11.45
N GLU A 336 0.61 9.84 10.35
CA GLU A 336 1.48 10.87 9.82
C GLU A 336 1.33 12.16 10.65
N GLY A 337 2.34 12.45 11.49
CA GLY A 337 2.38 13.68 12.29
C GLY A 337 3.17 14.79 11.60
N GLU A 338 3.10 16.02 12.12
CA GLU A 338 3.85 17.17 11.56
C GLU A 338 5.37 17.00 11.58
N LYS A 339 5.90 16.23 12.55
CA LYS A 339 7.35 16.11 12.80
C LYS A 339 7.89 14.69 12.62
N ALA A 340 7.02 13.70 12.71
CA ALA A 340 7.39 12.29 12.68
C ALA A 340 6.20 11.45 12.24
N PHE A 341 6.51 10.32 11.62
CA PHE A 341 5.57 9.23 11.43
C PHE A 341 5.55 8.36 12.69
N LEU A 342 4.36 8.14 13.23
CA LEU A 342 4.15 7.41 14.48
C LEU A 342 3.59 6.01 14.17
N VAL A 343 4.12 5.00 14.85
CA VAL A 343 3.61 3.63 14.79
C VAL A 343 3.38 3.13 16.19
N ASP A 344 2.14 2.78 16.50
CA ASP A 344 1.76 2.16 17.75
C ASP A 344 1.34 0.71 17.50
N VAL A 345 1.85 -0.23 18.30
CA VAL A 345 1.48 -1.64 18.26
C VAL A 345 1.08 -2.09 19.66
N GLY A 346 -0.17 -2.53 19.82
CA GLY A 346 -0.64 -3.19 21.01
C GLY A 346 -0.57 -4.71 20.83
N MET A 347 -0.17 -5.42 21.88
CA MET A 347 -0.07 -6.87 21.90
C MET A 347 -0.66 -7.42 23.19
N ASN A 348 -1.33 -8.56 23.11
CA ASN A 348 -1.63 -9.35 24.30
C ASN A 348 -1.56 -10.85 23.97
N ALA A 349 -1.13 -11.63 24.96
CA ALA A 349 -1.14 -13.07 24.85
C ALA A 349 -1.10 -13.74 26.22
N ASN A 350 -1.37 -15.05 26.22
CA ASN A 350 -1.15 -15.92 27.37
C ASN A 350 -0.19 -17.04 26.95
N TRP A 351 1.10 -16.82 27.17
CA TRP A 351 2.15 -17.69 26.66
C TRP A 351 2.57 -18.73 27.68
N GLN A 352 2.95 -19.91 27.22
CA GLN A 352 3.61 -20.93 28.03
C GLN A 352 5.12 -20.80 27.78
N PRO A 353 5.92 -20.28 28.73
CA PRO A 353 7.34 -20.01 28.49
C PRO A 353 8.12 -21.25 28.01
N SER A 354 7.76 -22.42 28.52
CA SER A 354 8.34 -23.73 28.18
C SER A 354 8.11 -24.18 26.73
N HIS A 355 7.14 -23.57 26.02
CA HIS A 355 6.75 -23.92 24.65
C HIS A 355 7.13 -22.86 23.61
N THR A 356 7.88 -21.82 24.00
CA THR A 356 8.32 -20.76 23.09
C THR A 356 9.46 -21.19 22.15
N GLY A 357 10.20 -22.24 22.53
CA GLY A 357 11.42 -22.67 21.83
C GLY A 357 12.62 -21.73 22.05
N LEU A 358 12.50 -20.71 22.89
CA LEU A 358 13.55 -19.71 23.14
C LEU A 358 14.52 -20.09 24.27
N LEU A 359 14.07 -20.93 25.21
CA LEU A 359 14.86 -21.31 26.39
C LEU A 359 15.49 -22.70 26.19
N PRO A 360 16.67 -22.97 26.79
CA PRO A 360 17.29 -24.30 26.75
C PRO A 360 16.37 -25.39 27.33
N LYS A 361 16.50 -26.62 26.83
CA LYS A 361 15.63 -27.75 27.21
C LYS A 361 15.55 -27.97 28.73
N ALA A 362 16.67 -27.91 29.44
CA ALA A 362 16.73 -28.09 30.90
C ALA A 362 15.93 -27.02 31.66
N VAL A 363 15.86 -25.79 31.14
CA VAL A 363 15.06 -24.71 31.71
C VAL A 363 13.58 -24.93 31.40
N ASN A 364 13.24 -25.31 30.17
CA ASN A 364 11.85 -25.59 29.78
C ASN A 364 11.22 -26.70 30.62
N GLU A 365 11.96 -27.79 30.88
CA GLU A 365 11.47 -28.92 31.69
C GLU A 365 11.24 -28.53 33.16
N SER A 366 11.89 -27.45 33.63
CA SER A 366 11.76 -26.95 35.00
C SER A 366 10.66 -25.88 35.16
N LEU A 367 10.07 -25.41 34.06
CA LEU A 367 9.04 -24.37 34.04
C LEU A 367 7.69 -24.95 33.60
N SER A 368 6.62 -24.54 34.27
CA SER A 368 5.26 -24.90 33.84
C SER A 368 4.25 -23.80 34.13
N GLY A 369 3.12 -23.83 33.43
CA GLY A 369 2.07 -22.84 33.52
C GLY A 369 2.12 -21.80 32.39
N SER A 370 1.30 -20.76 32.51
CA SER A 370 1.16 -19.72 31.49
C SER A 370 1.28 -18.32 32.09
N VAL A 371 1.72 -17.37 31.27
CA VAL A 371 1.89 -15.96 31.64
C VAL A 371 0.99 -15.13 30.75
N PRO A 372 -0.11 -14.55 31.27
CA PRO A 372 -0.78 -13.47 30.58
C PRO A 372 0.14 -12.24 30.58
N TRP A 373 0.33 -11.64 29.41
CA TRP A 373 1.11 -10.42 29.24
C TRP A 373 0.49 -9.50 28.19
N GLU A 374 0.77 -8.22 28.36
CA GLU A 374 0.41 -7.14 27.45
C GLU A 374 1.67 -6.38 27.06
N GLY A 375 1.78 -6.06 25.77
CA GLY A 375 2.89 -5.30 25.19
C GLY A 375 2.38 -4.05 24.49
N LYS A 376 3.11 -2.95 24.61
CA LYS A 376 2.90 -1.74 23.83
C LYS A 376 4.22 -1.33 23.21
N VAL A 377 4.22 -1.13 21.90
CA VAL A 377 5.37 -0.62 21.15
C VAL A 377 4.96 0.72 20.58
N ALA A 378 5.78 1.74 20.80
CA ALA A 378 5.65 3.05 20.19
C ALA A 378 6.94 3.34 19.42
N ILE A 379 6.83 3.54 18.11
CA ILE A 379 7.95 3.88 17.23
C ILE A 379 7.71 5.29 16.71
N GLU A 380 8.75 6.11 16.80
CA GLU A 380 8.77 7.45 16.25
C GLU A 380 9.83 7.51 15.14
N LEU A 381 9.39 7.86 13.93
CA LEU A 381 10.22 8.02 12.75
C LEU A 381 10.22 9.50 12.34
N PRO A 382 11.14 10.32 12.85
CA PRO A 382 11.24 11.73 12.48
C PRO A 382 11.56 11.88 10.99
N TYR A 383 10.96 12.86 10.31
CA TYR A 383 11.34 13.18 8.91
C TYR A 383 12.80 13.61 8.80
N HIS A 384 13.34 14.18 9.88
CA HIS A 384 14.74 14.54 10.03
C HIS A 384 15.25 14.04 11.38
N GLY A 385 16.24 13.14 11.36
CA GLY A 385 16.86 12.58 12.55
C GLY A 385 16.86 11.05 12.55
N ASN A 386 17.09 10.47 13.73
CA ASN A 386 17.15 9.03 13.91
C ASN A 386 15.83 8.51 14.49
N ALA A 387 15.41 7.34 14.01
CA ALA A 387 14.28 6.61 14.57
C ALA A 387 14.50 6.28 16.05
N SER A 388 13.43 6.34 16.84
CA SER A 388 13.42 5.88 18.22
C SER A 388 12.23 4.98 18.49
N TYR A 389 12.35 4.12 19.49
CA TYR A 389 11.26 3.25 19.91
C TYR A 389 11.22 3.08 21.42
N LYS A 390 10.02 2.81 21.91
CA LYS A 390 9.73 2.40 23.28
C LYS A 390 8.90 1.13 23.27
N VAL A 391 9.22 0.20 24.14
CA VAL A 391 8.47 -1.04 24.31
C VAL A 391 8.19 -1.23 25.79
N ASP A 392 6.92 -1.34 26.15
CA ASP A 392 6.47 -1.62 27.50
C ASP A 392 5.79 -2.99 27.52
N ILE A 393 6.28 -3.91 28.33
CA ILE A 393 5.72 -5.25 28.52
C ILE A 393 5.35 -5.42 29.98
N ASN A 394 4.09 -5.77 30.24
CA ASN A 394 3.57 -6.05 31.57
C ASN A 394 2.99 -7.46 31.60
N GLY A 395 3.23 -8.21 32.66
CA GLY A 395 2.66 -9.54 32.85
C GLY A 395 2.62 -9.97 34.30
N ASP A 396 2.08 -11.14 34.59
CA ASP A 396 2.06 -11.71 35.93
C ASP A 396 2.41 -13.21 35.91
N LEU A 397 3.48 -13.59 36.61
CA LEU A 397 3.91 -14.98 36.77
C LEU A 397 3.10 -15.77 37.80
N LYS A 398 1.94 -15.26 38.25
CA LYS A 398 1.06 -15.95 39.20
C LYS A 398 0.85 -17.43 38.88
N ASN A 399 0.57 -17.74 37.61
CA ASN A 399 0.26 -19.09 37.16
C ASN A 399 1.49 -19.90 36.74
N VAL A 400 2.69 -19.33 36.85
CA VAL A 400 3.94 -20.03 36.53
C VAL A 400 4.52 -20.65 37.79
N SER A 401 4.95 -21.90 37.66
CA SER A 401 5.84 -22.56 38.63
C SER A 401 7.22 -22.79 38.02
N SER A 402 8.22 -22.69 38.87
CA SER A 402 9.64 -22.89 38.56
C SER A 402 10.24 -23.86 39.57
N HIS A 403 10.73 -24.98 39.07
CA HIS A 403 11.48 -25.98 39.83
C HIS A 403 12.99 -25.80 39.69
N LEU A 404 13.43 -24.66 39.16
CA LEU A 404 14.84 -24.29 39.07
C LEU A 404 15.43 -24.09 40.48
N PRO A 405 16.77 -24.17 40.62
CA PRO A 405 17.45 -23.95 41.90
C PRO A 405 17.17 -22.57 42.52
N SER A 406 17.29 -22.46 43.84
CA SER A 406 17.25 -21.16 44.53
C SER A 406 18.25 -20.17 43.90
N PRO A 407 17.90 -18.90 43.65
CA PRO A 407 16.73 -18.17 44.16
C PRO A 407 15.51 -18.13 43.23
N VAL A 408 15.52 -18.85 42.10
CA VAL A 408 14.46 -18.77 41.08
C VAL A 408 13.41 -19.87 41.21
N ASN A 409 13.50 -20.71 42.24
CA ASN A 409 12.43 -21.63 42.61
C ASN A 409 11.18 -20.85 42.98
N LYS A 410 10.02 -21.26 42.47
CA LYS A 410 8.74 -20.60 42.74
C LYS A 410 7.57 -21.57 42.58
N PRO A 411 6.67 -21.71 43.57
CA PRO A 411 5.41 -22.42 43.37
C PRO A 411 4.41 -21.59 42.52
N ALA A 412 3.47 -22.26 41.87
CA ALA A 412 2.34 -21.57 41.24
C ALA A 412 1.38 -20.99 42.30
N GLY A 413 0.64 -19.94 41.94
CA GLY A 413 -0.43 -19.33 42.76
C GLY A 413 -0.07 -17.97 43.34
N GLU A 414 1.21 -17.68 43.55
CA GLU A 414 1.68 -16.39 44.10
C GLU A 414 1.90 -15.35 42.99
N PRO A 415 1.20 -14.20 43.03
CA PRO A 415 1.39 -13.11 42.07
C PRO A 415 2.83 -12.61 42.08
N MET A 416 3.40 -12.48 40.88
CA MET A 416 4.75 -11.95 40.71
C MET A 416 4.74 -11.14 39.42
N PRO A 417 4.36 -9.85 39.51
CA PRO A 417 4.24 -8.98 38.35
C PRO A 417 5.60 -8.78 37.69
N ILE A 418 5.60 -8.82 36.36
CA ILE A 418 6.74 -8.47 35.52
C ILE A 418 6.43 -7.15 34.83
N LYS A 419 7.42 -6.26 34.83
CA LYS A 419 7.44 -5.09 33.97
C LYS A 419 8.77 -5.02 33.26
N ILE A 420 8.75 -4.78 31.96
CA ILE A 420 9.94 -4.56 31.15
C ILE A 420 9.67 -3.30 30.32
N ASN A 421 10.59 -2.36 30.36
CA ASN A 421 10.56 -1.17 29.51
C ASN A 421 11.86 -1.12 28.73
N VAL A 422 11.74 -1.02 27.41
CA VAL A 422 12.86 -0.86 26.49
C VAL A 422 12.74 0.50 25.84
N ALA A 423 13.82 1.26 25.80
CA ALA A 423 13.90 2.51 25.06
C ALA A 423 15.19 2.52 24.24
N GLY A 424 15.10 2.81 22.95
CA GLY A 424 16.25 2.73 22.07
C GLY A 424 16.09 3.47 20.76
N GLY A 425 17.13 3.35 19.95
CA GLY A 425 17.16 3.80 18.56
C GLY A 425 17.92 2.79 17.70
N LEU A 426 18.42 3.24 16.55
CA LEU A 426 19.05 2.37 15.56
C LEU A 426 20.37 1.72 16.02
N SER A 427 21.08 2.31 16.99
CA SER A 427 22.42 1.86 17.42
C SER A 427 22.45 1.08 18.74
N SER A 428 21.48 1.34 19.62
CA SER A 428 21.47 0.79 20.97
C SER A 428 20.11 0.95 21.62
N PHE A 429 19.85 0.13 22.64
CA PHE A 429 18.71 0.29 23.52
C PHE A 429 19.07 0.02 24.97
N ASP A 430 18.35 0.68 25.86
CA ASP A 430 18.37 0.41 27.29
C ASP A 430 17.11 -0.39 27.64
N LEU A 431 17.29 -1.47 28.40
CA LEU A 431 16.24 -2.31 28.93
C LEU A 431 16.25 -2.21 30.45
N THR A 432 15.13 -1.80 31.01
CA THR A 432 14.86 -1.79 32.44
C THR A 432 13.72 -2.73 32.75
N GLY A 433 13.73 -3.36 33.92
CA GLY A 433 12.63 -4.22 34.30
C GLY A 433 12.57 -4.51 35.78
N SER A 434 11.44 -5.07 36.20
CA SER A 434 11.19 -5.55 37.55
C SER A 434 10.46 -6.87 37.52
N VAL A 435 10.86 -7.80 38.39
CA VAL A 435 10.19 -9.09 38.61
C VAL A 435 9.81 -9.20 40.08
N GLY A 436 8.52 -9.05 40.37
CA GLY A 436 8.04 -8.83 41.73
C GLY A 436 8.53 -7.51 42.32
N ALA A 437 8.42 -7.36 43.64
CA ALA A 437 8.73 -6.11 44.35
C ALA A 437 10.22 -5.88 44.65
N LYS A 438 11.07 -6.87 44.38
CA LYS A 438 12.43 -6.92 44.93
C LYS A 438 13.53 -7.14 43.90
N ASN A 439 13.18 -7.59 42.69
CA ASN A 439 14.16 -7.89 41.65
C ASN A 439 14.04 -6.84 40.55
N HIS A 440 15.17 -6.21 40.22
CA HIS A 440 15.27 -5.20 39.19
C HIS A 440 16.41 -5.55 38.23
N ILE A 441 16.17 -5.33 36.95
CA ILE A 441 17.18 -5.45 35.90
C ILE A 441 17.35 -4.11 35.20
N ASN A 442 18.59 -3.76 34.91
CA ASN A 442 18.94 -2.65 34.05
C ASN A 442 20.05 -3.12 33.12
N SER A 443 19.89 -2.93 31.81
CA SER A 443 20.87 -3.37 30.82
C SER A 443 20.91 -2.43 29.62
N ARG A 444 22.08 -2.33 29.00
CA ARG A 444 22.32 -1.61 27.76
C ARG A 444 22.82 -2.57 26.70
N TRP A 445 22.22 -2.49 25.53
CA TRP A 445 22.48 -3.34 24.39
C TRP A 445 22.88 -2.51 23.18
N LEU A 446 23.83 -3.02 22.40
CA LEU A 446 24.29 -2.42 21.15
C LEU A 446 23.79 -3.24 19.97
N LEU A 447 23.18 -2.54 19.01
CA LEU A 447 22.64 -3.09 17.77
C LEU A 447 23.72 -3.05 16.68
N ASN A 448 24.76 -3.86 16.86
CA ASN A 448 25.81 -4.06 15.86
C ASN A 448 25.43 -5.22 14.92
N HIS A 449 26.38 -5.73 14.11
CA HIS A 449 26.14 -6.93 13.26
C HIS A 449 25.69 -8.16 14.08
N LYS A 450 26.02 -8.20 15.37
CA LYS A 450 25.44 -9.11 16.35
C LYS A 450 24.93 -8.29 17.53
N LEU A 451 23.78 -8.68 18.07
CA LEU A 451 23.23 -8.08 19.28
C LEU A 451 24.23 -8.26 20.42
N THR A 452 24.74 -7.15 20.98
CA THR A 452 25.80 -7.18 21.99
C THR A 452 25.28 -6.60 23.30
N LEU A 453 25.36 -7.37 24.39
CA LEU A 453 25.12 -6.83 25.72
C LEU A 453 26.36 -6.05 26.17
N ASP A 454 26.26 -4.72 26.27
CA ASP A 454 27.36 -3.86 26.74
C ASP A 454 27.48 -3.98 28.26
N ARG A 455 26.39 -3.68 28.95
CA ARG A 455 26.34 -3.59 30.41
C ARG A 455 25.03 -4.13 30.93
N ALA A 456 25.07 -4.89 32.01
CA ALA A 456 23.87 -5.31 32.73
C ALA A 456 24.11 -5.32 34.23
N ILE A 457 23.06 -5.01 34.98
CA ILE A 457 22.98 -5.26 36.40
C ILE A 457 21.63 -5.91 36.73
N LEU A 458 21.67 -7.01 37.47
CA LEU A 458 20.52 -7.66 38.06
C LEU A 458 20.66 -7.57 39.57
N THR A 459 19.70 -6.93 40.24
CA THR A 459 19.70 -6.76 41.69
C THR A 459 18.46 -7.35 42.31
N SER A 460 18.64 -8.22 43.30
CA SER A 460 17.59 -8.73 44.17
C SER A 460 17.58 -8.01 45.52
N ASP A 461 16.43 -8.05 46.21
CA ASP A 461 16.17 -7.32 47.46
C ASP A 461 16.42 -5.80 47.39
N SER A 462 16.36 -5.22 46.19
CA SER A 462 16.47 -3.76 45.99
C SER A 462 15.10 -3.09 46.01
N LYS A 463 15.05 -1.82 46.47
CA LYS A 463 13.85 -0.97 46.41
C LYS A 463 13.70 -0.22 45.08
N GLY A 464 14.67 -0.32 44.17
CA GLY A 464 14.63 0.37 42.88
C GLY A 464 15.72 -0.06 41.90
N LEU A 465 15.70 0.55 40.72
CA LEU A 465 16.66 0.30 39.65
C LEU A 465 18.06 0.76 40.07
N SER A 466 19.03 -0.16 40.02
CA SER A 466 20.44 0.19 40.16
C SER A 466 21.01 0.76 38.86
N PRO A 467 21.97 1.70 38.93
CA PRO A 467 22.65 2.22 37.76
C PRO A 467 23.48 1.11 37.09
N LEU A 468 23.67 1.24 35.78
CA LEU A 468 24.56 0.33 35.04
C LEU A 468 26.00 0.43 35.56
N PRO A 469 26.79 -0.66 35.50
CA PRO A 469 28.20 -0.62 35.82
C PRO A 469 28.98 0.39 34.97
N ASP A 470 30.06 0.94 35.52
CA ASP A 470 30.91 1.91 34.78
C ASP A 470 31.66 1.26 33.60
N GLN A 471 31.96 -0.05 33.71
CA GLN A 471 32.67 -0.83 32.70
C GLN A 471 31.74 -1.84 32.04
N PRO A 472 31.98 -2.20 30.75
CA PRO A 472 31.29 -3.30 30.09
C PRO A 472 31.37 -4.60 30.91
N GLY A 473 30.22 -5.26 31.09
CA GLY A 473 30.12 -6.41 32.00
C GLY A 473 28.72 -6.64 32.54
N VAL A 474 28.53 -7.84 33.11
CA VAL A 474 27.32 -8.19 33.86
C VAL A 474 27.62 -8.19 35.35
N GLU A 475 26.83 -7.46 36.13
CA GLU A 475 26.83 -7.54 37.59
C GLU A 475 25.56 -8.21 38.10
N LEU A 476 25.71 -9.29 38.86
CA LEU A 476 24.63 -10.09 39.41
C LEU A 476 24.68 -9.97 40.93
N ASN A 477 23.78 -9.18 41.50
CA ASN A 477 23.61 -9.03 42.95
C ASN A 477 22.41 -9.87 43.38
N LEU A 478 22.69 -11.14 43.69
CA LEU A 478 21.68 -12.17 43.92
C LEU A 478 21.52 -12.51 45.41
N PRO A 479 20.37 -13.04 45.83
CA PRO A 479 20.18 -13.60 47.17
C PRO A 479 21.07 -14.84 47.38
N PRO A 480 21.04 -15.44 48.59
CA PRO A 480 21.70 -16.72 48.84
C PRO A 480 21.36 -17.77 47.79
N MET A 481 22.38 -18.43 47.26
CA MET A 481 22.23 -19.38 46.14
C MET A 481 22.99 -20.68 46.36
N ASP A 482 22.47 -21.76 45.78
CA ASP A 482 23.13 -23.06 45.74
C ASP A 482 23.91 -23.22 44.43
N GLY A 483 25.19 -22.87 44.49
CA GLY A 483 26.10 -22.94 43.34
C GLY A 483 26.29 -24.35 42.80
N ALA A 484 26.16 -25.39 43.61
CA ALA A 484 26.28 -26.78 43.17
C ALA A 484 25.10 -27.19 42.27
N GLN A 485 23.88 -26.80 42.65
CA GLN A 485 22.68 -27.06 41.83
C GLN A 485 22.70 -26.26 40.52
N TRP A 486 23.11 -25.00 40.56
CA TRP A 486 23.29 -24.20 39.34
C TRP A 486 24.37 -24.78 38.43
N LEU A 487 25.51 -25.21 38.98
CA LEU A 487 26.57 -25.85 38.20
C LEU A 487 26.08 -27.14 37.54
N ALA A 488 25.31 -27.97 38.25
CA ALA A 488 24.71 -29.18 37.69
C ALA A 488 23.73 -28.85 36.54
N LEU A 489 22.92 -27.80 36.67
CA LEU A 489 22.03 -27.32 35.60
C LEU A 489 22.83 -26.90 34.36
N PHE A 490 23.94 -26.15 34.54
CA PHE A 490 24.80 -25.71 33.44
C PHE A 490 25.57 -26.85 32.77
N GLN A 491 26.04 -27.84 33.55
CA GLN A 491 26.71 -29.03 33.03
C GLN A 491 25.76 -29.95 32.24
N ASN A 492 24.47 -29.94 32.57
CA ASN A 492 23.43 -30.67 31.83
C ASN A 492 22.95 -29.95 30.56
N GLY A 493 23.78 -29.08 29.97
CA GLY A 493 23.55 -28.51 28.65
C GLY A 493 22.97 -27.09 28.62
N ALA A 494 22.64 -26.48 29.76
CA ALA A 494 22.12 -25.11 29.76
C ALA A 494 23.15 -24.05 29.30
N ALA A 495 24.45 -24.36 29.33
CA ALA A 495 25.51 -23.46 28.87
C ALA A 495 25.84 -23.55 27.36
N ASN A 496 25.54 -24.68 26.72
CA ASN A 496 25.98 -24.94 25.34
C ASN A 496 24.98 -24.46 24.26
N GLU A 497 23.79 -23.99 24.65
CA GLU A 497 22.73 -23.56 23.73
C GLU A 497 22.49 -22.03 23.74
N VAL A 498 23.27 -21.26 24.51
CA VAL A 498 23.16 -19.79 24.48
C VAL A 498 23.73 -19.28 23.15
N SER A 499 22.80 -18.87 22.29
CA SER A 499 22.89 -18.69 20.84
C SER A 499 24.13 -17.98 20.26
N SER A 500 24.58 -18.44 19.09
CA SER A 500 25.60 -17.82 18.21
C SER A 500 25.30 -16.39 17.71
N THR A 501 24.11 -15.87 18.03
CA THR A 501 23.55 -14.58 17.60
C THR A 501 23.71 -13.44 18.63
N ILE A 502 24.01 -13.74 19.89
CA ILE A 502 24.17 -12.74 20.96
C ILE A 502 25.60 -12.75 21.50
N LEU A 503 26.22 -11.57 21.62
CA LEU A 503 27.51 -11.38 22.25
C LEU A 503 27.32 -10.91 23.70
N PHE A 504 27.72 -11.75 24.65
CA PHE A 504 27.74 -11.41 26.07
C PHE A 504 29.11 -10.82 26.46
N PRO A 505 29.16 -9.87 27.41
CA PRO A 505 30.42 -9.32 27.86
C PRO A 505 31.16 -10.39 28.68
N GLN A 506 32.48 -10.44 28.50
CA GLN A 506 33.31 -11.48 29.10
C GLN A 506 33.56 -11.25 30.60
N ARG A 507 33.29 -10.03 31.09
CA ARG A 507 33.38 -9.66 32.49
C ARG A 507 32.06 -9.94 33.21
N ILE A 508 32.08 -10.84 34.17
CA ILE A 508 30.92 -11.18 35.01
C ILE A 508 31.32 -11.00 36.47
N VAL A 509 30.54 -10.21 37.21
CA VAL A 509 30.68 -10.03 38.66
C VAL A 509 29.43 -10.59 39.32
N LEU A 510 29.58 -11.57 40.19
CA LEU A 510 28.52 -12.14 41.01
C LEU A 510 28.76 -11.76 42.47
N ARG A 511 27.79 -11.11 43.09
CA ARG A 511 27.77 -10.82 44.53
C ARG A 511 26.58 -11.54 45.16
N THR A 512 26.85 -12.33 46.19
CA THR A 512 25.80 -12.99 46.97
C THR A 512 26.16 -13.06 48.46
N PRO A 513 25.20 -12.88 49.38
CA PRO A 513 25.46 -13.02 50.81
C PRO A 513 25.91 -14.43 51.22
N SER A 514 25.51 -15.47 50.48
CA SER A 514 25.89 -16.86 50.77
C SER A 514 25.86 -17.72 49.51
N LEU A 515 26.93 -18.49 49.28
CA LEU A 515 27.07 -19.43 48.17
C LEU A 515 27.41 -20.82 48.69
N ALA A 516 26.55 -21.81 48.45
CA ALA A 516 26.87 -23.21 48.69
C ALA A 516 27.54 -23.82 47.46
N LEU A 517 28.81 -24.23 47.57
CA LEU A 517 29.56 -24.82 46.45
C LEU A 517 30.62 -25.80 46.97
N ALA A 518 30.80 -26.93 46.26
CA ALA A 518 31.79 -27.96 46.60
C ALA A 518 31.68 -28.50 48.04
N GLY A 519 30.45 -28.58 48.58
CA GLY A 519 30.18 -29.05 49.95
C GLY A 519 30.52 -28.02 51.05
N GLN A 520 30.87 -26.79 50.70
CA GLN A 520 31.15 -25.70 51.63
C GLN A 520 30.17 -24.55 51.44
N GLN A 521 29.90 -23.81 52.52
CA GLN A 521 29.08 -22.59 52.49
C GLN A 521 29.99 -21.38 52.67
N TRP A 522 30.02 -20.54 51.65
CA TRP A 522 30.85 -19.34 51.60
C TRP A 522 30.00 -18.11 51.88
N ASN A 523 30.44 -17.22 52.78
CA ASN A 523 29.66 -16.04 53.15
C ASN A 523 30.21 -14.78 52.48
N ASN A 524 29.32 -13.85 52.13
CA ASN A 524 29.64 -12.57 51.47
C ASN A 524 30.58 -12.74 50.28
N VAL A 525 30.14 -13.55 49.32
CA VAL A 525 30.94 -13.93 48.16
C VAL A 525 30.85 -12.87 47.08
N SER A 526 32.00 -12.43 46.59
CA SER A 526 32.19 -11.66 45.38
C SER A 526 33.06 -12.49 44.43
N LEU A 527 32.47 -12.95 43.34
CA LEU A 527 33.15 -13.67 42.26
C LEU A 527 33.27 -12.74 41.06
N MET A 528 34.49 -12.52 40.58
CA MET A 528 34.74 -11.80 39.33
C MET A 528 35.38 -12.75 38.35
N SER A 529 34.76 -12.93 37.20
CA SER A 529 35.36 -13.62 36.05
C SER A 529 35.68 -12.60 34.98
N GLN A 530 36.91 -12.65 34.47
CA GLN A 530 37.35 -11.84 33.33
C GLN A 530 38.32 -12.62 32.44
N PRO A 531 38.32 -12.36 31.13
CA PRO A 531 39.27 -12.94 30.20
C PRO A 531 40.68 -12.37 30.45
N VAL A 532 41.71 -13.21 30.34
CA VAL A 532 43.12 -12.80 30.37
C VAL A 532 43.90 -13.48 29.24
N ALA A 533 45.08 -12.98 28.91
CA ALA A 533 45.92 -13.62 27.89
C ALA A 533 46.23 -15.08 28.29
N GLY A 534 45.65 -16.05 27.55
CA GLY A 534 45.84 -17.48 27.79
C GLY A 534 44.73 -18.20 28.57
N GLY A 535 43.62 -17.54 28.92
CA GLY A 535 42.48 -18.21 29.57
C GLY A 535 41.49 -17.25 30.24
N SER A 536 40.79 -17.73 31.27
CA SER A 536 39.91 -16.92 32.12
C SER A 536 40.49 -16.82 33.51
N GLN A 537 40.55 -15.60 34.05
CA GLN A 537 40.88 -15.35 35.45
C GLN A 537 39.57 -15.29 36.24
N VAL A 538 39.49 -16.07 37.32
CA VAL A 538 38.38 -16.02 38.27
C VAL A 538 38.95 -15.61 39.62
N GLU A 539 38.53 -14.45 40.10
CA GLU A 539 38.85 -13.95 41.45
C GLU A 539 37.64 -14.21 42.35
N ALA A 540 37.86 -14.88 43.48
CA ALA A 540 36.84 -15.16 44.47
C ALA A 540 37.25 -14.52 45.80
N GLN A 541 36.41 -13.64 46.33
CA GLN A 541 36.56 -13.08 47.67
C GLN A 541 35.35 -13.48 48.51
N GLY A 542 35.57 -14.15 49.62
CA GLY A 542 34.52 -14.61 50.54
C GLY A 542 35.08 -14.88 51.93
N ARG A 543 34.20 -15.01 52.92
CA ARG A 543 34.55 -15.32 54.31
C ARG A 543 34.01 -16.68 54.76
#